data_AF-A0A957NQX8-F1
#
_entry.id   AF-A0A957NQX8-F1
#
_cell.length_a   1.000
_cell.length_b   1.000
_cell.length_c   1.000
_cell.angle_alpha   90.00
_cell.angle_beta   90.00
_cell.angle_gamma   90.00
#
_symmetry.space_group_name_H-M   'P 1'
#
loop_
_entity.id
_entity.type
_entity.pdbx_description
1 polymer ?
#
loop_
_entity_poly.entity_id
_entity_poly.type
_entity_poly.pdbx_seq_one_letter_code
_entity_poly.pdbx_strand_id
1 'polypeptide(L)'
;ILVATQVVEVGLDITCENLHTEIAPANAVFQRAGRCARYPGEQGHVHIYQVPKRTPRSQAVAAEEKAEDAKPNYLPYSADLAASAWQSFLARNGEVLGFEEEQTIIDEVHTESDRQLLDAMRRQADTLWQDISQTMENSASANRQRLIRRIDSVTLVAAPTPDEVGNPFAAQGFSLWRGSVKKVLRDLEEYLLDWEDDEFADAPWLMALPLPVEKDAEDPTGRPQIHWQEIREPSLIDQTSLVWINSQFCAYDSERGFRIVPPAQANGWQSTPGEFGGSNRMRGFDYQLENYQEHIETMLRIAATDFLDNVAYVQRKLLEQGILQPNGLQTAIKLAIAGHDLGKLHRDWQRWVRYYQAQIGAPIQDDAYMAVHTYSVASFAEHRAAKKQMDRQIARPRHAGESAVAVARVAAELLGNRALTLATLIAIARHHSPSTAEFTPFDLHPQTVEVFNAVLAYAELPTPANPLTLQNSKGGALERLLIQPDDFEQLLLYLYIVRILRLCDGLSQERK
;
A
#
# COMPACT_ATOMS: atom_id res chain seq x y z
N ILE A 1 11.89 10.81 37.44
CA ILE A 1 10.81 9.80 37.52
C ILE A 1 9.95 9.99 36.29
N LEU A 2 9.86 8.97 35.43
CA LEU A 2 9.00 8.97 34.25
C LEU A 2 7.77 8.12 34.57
N VAL A 3 6.58 8.64 34.28
CA VAL A 3 5.33 7.88 34.35
C VAL A 3 4.79 7.82 32.93
N ALA A 4 4.57 6.60 32.43
CA ALA A 4 4.12 6.36 31.07
C ALA A 4 3.13 5.19 31.03
N THR A 5 2.31 5.14 29.98
CA THR A 5 1.42 4.02 29.68
C THR A 5 2.14 2.98 28.81
N GLN A 6 1.40 2.13 28.07
CA GLN A 6 1.94 1.15 27.13
C GLN A 6 2.83 1.76 26.03
N VAL A 7 2.86 3.09 25.88
CA VAL A 7 3.77 3.81 24.98
C VAL A 7 5.25 3.40 25.16
N VAL A 8 5.65 2.99 26.37
CA VAL A 8 7.04 2.56 26.63
C VAL A 8 7.44 1.26 25.91
N GLU A 9 6.46 0.47 25.43
CA GLU A 9 6.71 -0.78 24.69
C GLU A 9 7.31 -0.52 23.30
N VAL A 10 7.19 0.70 22.75
CA VAL A 10 7.63 1.03 21.40
C VAL A 10 8.50 2.28 21.34
N GLY A 11 9.66 2.19 20.66
CA GLY A 11 10.36 3.35 20.09
C GLY A 11 10.93 4.42 21.05
N LEU A 12 10.94 4.21 22.37
CA LEU A 12 11.57 5.13 23.32
C LEU A 12 13.02 4.74 23.63
N ASP A 13 13.95 5.67 23.42
CA ASP A 13 15.36 5.52 23.79
C ASP A 13 15.61 6.04 25.21
N ILE A 14 15.27 5.21 26.20
CA ILE A 14 15.42 5.51 27.62
C ILE A 14 16.08 4.34 28.35
N THR A 15 16.78 4.63 29.45
CA THR A 15 17.26 3.64 30.42
C THR A 15 16.86 4.06 31.83
N CYS A 16 16.67 3.09 32.72
CA CYS A 16 16.42 3.31 34.14
C CYS A 16 17.01 2.15 34.96
N GLU A 17 17.32 2.39 36.23
CA GLU A 17 17.78 1.34 37.15
C GLU A 17 16.60 0.65 37.85
N ASN A 18 15.44 1.31 37.92
CA ASN A 18 14.26 0.80 38.58
C ASN A 18 13.04 1.03 37.68
N LEU A 19 12.44 -0.07 37.22
CA LEU A 19 11.21 -0.06 36.45
C LEU A 19 10.08 -0.58 37.31
N HIS A 20 9.03 0.23 37.48
CA HIS A 20 7.79 -0.19 38.12
C HIS A 20 6.74 -0.40 37.03
N THR A 21 6.19 -1.60 36.91
CA THR A 21 5.20 -1.95 35.88
C THR A 21 4.06 -2.76 36.45
N GLU A 22 2.85 -2.51 35.98
CA GLU A 22 1.75 -3.46 36.17
C GLU A 22 1.97 -4.71 35.31
N ILE A 23 1.43 -5.84 35.76
CA ILE A 23 1.50 -7.10 35.03
C ILE A 23 0.79 -6.99 33.68
N ALA A 24 1.43 -7.55 32.68
CA ALA A 24 0.94 -7.71 31.32
C ALA A 24 1.40 -9.11 30.83
N PRO A 25 1.01 -9.55 29.63
CA PRO A 25 1.62 -10.72 29.02
C PRO A 25 3.15 -10.60 29.00
N ALA A 26 3.86 -11.72 29.12
CA ALA A 26 5.31 -11.72 29.37
C ALA A 26 6.11 -10.91 28.33
N ASN A 27 5.74 -10.97 27.05
CA ASN A 27 6.38 -10.20 25.98
C ASN A 27 6.27 -8.69 26.20
N ALA A 28 5.13 -8.17 26.65
CA ALA A 28 4.95 -6.76 26.96
C ALA A 28 5.78 -6.36 28.18
N VAL A 29 5.81 -7.19 29.24
CA VAL A 29 6.66 -6.94 30.41
C VAL A 29 8.14 -6.87 30.01
N PHE A 30 8.62 -7.81 29.20
CA PHE A 30 10.01 -7.79 28.73
C PHE A 30 10.32 -6.62 27.79
N GLN A 31 9.38 -6.24 26.92
CA GLN A 31 9.55 -5.04 26.08
C GLN A 31 9.74 -3.77 26.93
N ARG A 32 8.98 -3.65 28.02
CA ARG A 32 9.15 -2.58 29.02
C ARG A 32 10.48 -2.73 29.77
N ALA A 33 10.80 -3.94 30.21
CA ALA A 33 12.04 -4.26 30.92
C ALA A 33 13.29 -3.98 30.09
N GLY A 34 13.22 -4.07 28.75
CA GLY A 34 14.29 -3.63 27.84
C GLY A 34 14.56 -2.12 27.84
N ARG A 35 13.94 -1.37 28.75
CA ARG A 35 14.22 0.04 29.10
C ARG A 35 14.78 0.18 30.53
N CYS A 36 14.97 -0.93 31.23
CA CYS A 36 15.65 -1.02 32.51
C CYS A 36 17.05 -1.58 32.24
N ALA A 37 18.10 -0.86 32.64
CA ALA A 37 19.50 -1.25 32.40
C ALA A 37 19.78 -1.63 30.93
N ARG A 38 19.40 -0.74 30.01
CA ARG A 38 19.42 -0.98 28.56
C ARG A 38 20.84 -1.12 28.00
N TYR A 39 21.85 -0.49 28.61
CA TYR A 39 23.21 -0.43 28.07
C TYR A 39 24.16 -1.48 28.66
N PRO A 40 25.20 -1.91 27.92
CA PRO A 40 26.15 -2.91 28.41
C PRO A 40 26.79 -2.51 29.75
N GLY A 41 26.73 -3.41 30.73
CA GLY A 41 27.29 -3.19 32.07
C GLY A 41 26.33 -2.56 33.07
N GLU A 42 25.13 -2.16 32.65
CA GLU A 42 24.08 -1.70 33.57
C GLU A 42 23.41 -2.89 34.28
N GLN A 43 22.90 -2.64 35.49
CA GLN A 43 22.04 -3.56 36.23
C GLN A 43 20.80 -2.80 36.70
N GLY A 44 19.65 -3.47 36.67
CA GLY A 44 18.38 -2.83 36.99
C GLY A 44 17.40 -3.79 37.62
N HIS A 45 16.44 -3.22 38.35
CA HIS A 45 15.38 -3.94 39.03
C HIS A 45 14.04 -3.66 38.36
N VAL A 46 13.30 -4.72 38.07
CA VAL A 46 11.93 -4.62 37.53
C VAL A 46 10.96 -5.08 38.60
N HIS A 47 10.14 -4.14 39.07
CA HIS A 47 9.07 -4.37 40.03
C HIS A 47 7.75 -4.57 39.29
N ILE A 48 7.22 -5.78 39.35
CA ILE A 48 5.96 -6.15 38.69
C ILE A 48 4.83 -6.17 39.72
N TYR A 49 3.78 -5.40 39.46
CA TYR A 49 2.61 -5.27 40.33
C TYR A 49 1.38 -5.92 39.71
N GLN A 50 0.50 -6.45 40.55
CA GLN A 50 -0.82 -6.91 40.09
C GLN A 50 -1.69 -5.72 39.67
N VAL A 51 -2.54 -5.90 38.65
CA VAL A 51 -3.47 -4.85 38.19
C VAL A 51 -4.61 -4.62 39.19
N PRO A 52 -5.19 -3.41 39.24
CA PRO A 52 -6.36 -3.14 40.08
C PRO A 52 -7.54 -4.07 39.76
N LYS A 53 -8.32 -4.42 40.78
CA LYS A 53 -9.57 -5.18 40.62
C LYS A 53 -10.65 -4.31 39.96
N ARG A 54 -11.47 -4.89 39.09
CA ARG A 54 -12.53 -4.18 38.37
C ARG A 54 -13.68 -3.84 39.32
N THR A 55 -13.92 -2.54 39.57
CA THR A 55 -15.11 -2.06 40.27
C THR A 55 -16.22 -1.74 39.26
N PRO A 56 -17.43 -2.34 39.35
CA PRO A 56 -18.54 -1.97 38.48
C PRO A 56 -18.97 -0.51 38.74
N ARG A 57 -18.99 0.31 37.68
CA ARG A 57 -19.33 1.75 37.76
C ARG A 57 -20.80 2.02 38.18
N SER A 58 -21.65 0.99 38.21
CA SER A 58 -23.09 1.10 38.51
C SER A 58 -23.49 0.88 39.98
N GLN A 59 -22.55 0.71 40.91
CA GLN A 59 -22.87 0.58 42.34
C GLN A 59 -21.82 1.24 43.25
N ALA A 60 -21.57 2.53 43.04
CA ALA A 60 -20.75 3.33 43.96
C ALA A 60 -21.38 3.54 45.36
N VAL A 61 -22.52 2.90 45.67
CA VAL A 61 -23.25 3.07 46.94
C VAL A 61 -23.46 1.73 47.69
N ALA A 62 -23.01 0.58 47.17
CA ALA A 62 -23.20 -0.72 47.81
C ALA A 62 -21.94 -1.61 47.77
N ALA A 63 -20.75 -1.00 47.88
CA ALA A 63 -19.47 -1.63 47.57
C ALA A 63 -18.72 -2.24 48.77
N GLU A 64 -19.33 -2.40 49.94
CA GLU A 64 -18.64 -2.96 51.12
C GLU A 64 -18.83 -4.47 51.31
N GLU A 65 -19.79 -5.12 50.64
CA GLU A 65 -20.11 -6.55 50.90
C GLU A 65 -19.70 -7.55 49.81
N LYS A 66 -19.07 -7.14 48.70
CA LYS A 66 -18.62 -8.07 47.63
C LYS A 66 -17.22 -7.80 47.09
N ALA A 67 -16.26 -7.48 47.96
CA ALA A 67 -14.87 -7.23 47.59
C ALA A 67 -14.06 -8.51 47.26
N GLU A 68 -14.53 -9.69 47.68
CA GLU A 68 -13.81 -10.96 47.48
C GLU A 68 -13.90 -11.49 46.04
N ASP A 69 -14.98 -11.24 45.30
CA ASP A 69 -15.21 -11.77 43.94
C ASP A 69 -14.71 -10.87 42.79
N ALA A 70 -14.15 -9.70 43.10
CA ALA A 70 -13.72 -8.75 42.07
C ALA A 70 -12.44 -9.24 41.35
N LYS A 71 -12.57 -9.52 40.04
CA LYS A 71 -11.47 -10.00 39.19
C LYS A 71 -10.48 -8.88 38.82
N PRO A 72 -9.17 -9.19 38.66
CA PRO A 72 -8.18 -8.23 38.18
C PRO A 72 -8.54 -7.69 36.78
N ASN A 73 -8.29 -6.40 36.54
CA ASN A 73 -8.55 -5.76 35.26
C ASN A 73 -7.31 -5.77 34.35
N TYR A 74 -7.12 -6.85 33.60
CA TYR A 74 -5.96 -7.01 32.70
C TYR A 74 -6.07 -6.25 31.36
N LEU A 75 -7.16 -5.51 31.12
CA LEU A 75 -7.31 -4.75 29.88
C LEU A 75 -6.17 -3.73 29.72
N PRO A 76 -5.62 -3.56 28.50
CA PRO A 76 -6.14 -4.04 27.21
C PRO A 76 -5.69 -5.46 26.81
N TYR A 77 -4.99 -6.19 27.68
CA TYR A 77 -4.41 -7.49 27.36
C TYR A 77 -5.36 -8.66 27.63
N SER A 78 -5.02 -9.83 27.07
CA SER A 78 -5.67 -11.09 27.40
C SER A 78 -5.48 -11.41 28.89
N ALA A 79 -6.60 -11.66 29.56
CA ALA A 79 -6.60 -12.02 30.98
C ALA A 79 -5.84 -13.31 31.25
N ASP A 80 -5.95 -14.30 30.35
CA ASP A 80 -5.31 -15.60 30.52
C ASP A 80 -3.79 -15.49 30.39
N LEU A 81 -3.30 -14.72 29.41
CA LEU A 81 -1.86 -14.49 29.22
C LEU A 81 -1.26 -13.67 30.37
N ALA A 82 -1.96 -12.62 30.84
CA ALA A 82 -1.49 -11.81 31.95
C ALA A 82 -1.50 -12.60 33.28
N ALA A 83 -2.52 -13.44 33.50
CA ALA A 83 -2.59 -14.30 34.68
C ALA A 83 -1.50 -15.41 34.64
N SER A 84 -1.25 -16.01 33.47
CA SER A 84 -0.16 -16.98 33.30
C SER A 84 1.21 -16.33 33.54
N ALA A 85 1.44 -15.14 32.96
CA ALA A 85 2.65 -14.35 33.20
C ALA A 85 2.82 -14.01 34.68
N TRP A 86 1.76 -13.62 35.38
CA TRP A 86 1.79 -13.37 36.82
C TRP A 86 2.33 -14.57 37.61
N GLN A 87 1.83 -15.78 37.33
CA GLN A 87 2.29 -17.00 38.00
C GLN A 87 3.75 -17.32 37.65
N SER A 88 4.12 -17.19 36.38
CA SER A 88 5.49 -17.47 35.90
C SER A 88 6.52 -16.52 36.54
N PHE A 89 6.21 -15.23 36.66
CA PHE A 89 7.07 -14.26 37.34
C PHE A 89 7.08 -14.44 38.86
N LEU A 90 5.95 -14.80 39.49
CA LEU A 90 5.91 -15.08 40.94
C LEU A 90 6.82 -16.23 41.34
N ALA A 91 6.84 -17.29 40.52
CA ALA A 91 7.68 -18.47 40.76
C ALA A 91 9.18 -18.14 40.76
N ARG A 92 9.57 -17.02 40.14
CA ARG A 92 10.96 -16.55 39.97
C ARG A 92 11.23 -15.25 40.70
N ASN A 93 10.40 -14.92 41.70
CA ASN A 93 10.52 -13.67 42.43
C ASN A 93 11.88 -13.57 43.15
N GLY A 94 12.63 -12.51 42.84
CA GLY A 94 13.95 -12.25 43.40
C GLY A 94 15.12 -12.91 42.64
N GLU A 95 14.83 -13.64 41.57
CA GLU A 95 15.86 -14.20 40.69
C GLU A 95 16.38 -13.15 39.69
N VAL A 96 17.61 -13.35 39.22
CA VAL A 96 18.18 -12.57 38.11
C VAL A 96 17.81 -13.29 36.82
N LEU A 97 17.03 -12.62 35.97
CA LEU A 97 16.61 -13.18 34.68
C LEU A 97 17.57 -12.70 33.59
N GLY A 98 18.18 -13.64 32.88
CA GLY A 98 18.92 -13.40 31.64
C GLY A 98 18.12 -13.84 30.42
N PHE A 99 18.75 -13.83 29.25
CA PHE A 99 18.10 -14.15 27.98
C PHE A 99 17.46 -15.56 27.96
N GLU A 100 18.09 -16.57 28.57
CA GLU A 100 17.56 -17.93 28.58
C GLU A 100 16.30 -18.05 29.46
N GLU A 101 16.29 -17.38 30.61
CA GLU A 101 15.11 -17.31 31.47
C GLU A 101 13.98 -16.51 30.82
N GLU A 102 14.31 -15.42 30.11
CA GLU A 102 13.34 -14.66 29.31
C GLU A 102 12.65 -15.54 28.27
N GLN A 103 13.42 -16.31 27.49
CA GLN A 103 12.86 -17.25 26.50
C GLN A 103 11.97 -18.30 27.18
N THR A 104 12.40 -18.85 28.31
CA THR A 104 11.63 -19.85 29.06
C THR A 104 10.27 -19.28 29.52
N ILE A 105 10.25 -18.07 30.07
CA ILE A 105 9.02 -17.41 30.52
C ILE A 105 8.11 -17.09 29.32
N ILE A 106 8.68 -16.66 28.19
CA ILE A 106 7.92 -16.44 26.96
C ILE A 106 7.26 -17.75 26.50
N ASP A 107 8.01 -18.85 26.44
CA ASP A 107 7.48 -20.14 25.99
C ASP A 107 6.38 -20.66 26.93
N GLU A 108 6.55 -20.54 28.25
CA GLU A 108 5.55 -20.91 29.25
C GLU A 108 4.22 -20.16 29.06
N VAL A 109 4.29 -18.87 28.74
CA VAL A 109 3.12 -17.99 28.70
C VAL A 109 2.47 -17.99 27.32
N HIS A 110 3.25 -18.01 26.23
CA HIS A 110 2.76 -17.70 24.88
C HIS A 110 2.64 -18.92 23.96
N THR A 111 3.37 -20.03 24.19
CA THR A 111 3.45 -21.16 23.24
C THR A 111 2.08 -21.64 22.74
N GLU A 112 1.13 -21.85 23.66
CA GLU A 112 -0.19 -22.36 23.29
C GLU A 112 -1.03 -21.31 22.55
N SER A 113 -0.97 -20.04 22.98
CA SER A 113 -1.64 -18.93 22.29
C SER A 113 -1.07 -18.73 20.88
N ASP A 114 0.25 -18.78 20.73
CA ASP A 114 0.93 -18.64 19.44
C ASP A 114 0.63 -19.82 18.52
N ARG A 115 0.56 -21.04 19.05
CA ARG A 115 0.12 -22.22 18.29
C ARG A 115 -1.31 -22.06 17.77
N GLN A 116 -2.23 -21.62 18.63
CA GLN A 116 -3.63 -21.37 18.26
C GLN A 116 -3.75 -20.27 17.20
N LEU A 117 -2.95 -19.20 17.32
CA LEU A 117 -2.86 -18.13 16.34
C LEU A 117 -2.36 -18.66 14.99
N LEU A 118 -1.27 -19.43 14.97
CA LEU A 118 -0.73 -20.03 13.75
C LEU A 118 -1.72 -20.99 13.08
N ASP A 119 -2.43 -21.80 13.86
CA ASP A 119 -3.47 -22.69 13.33
C ASP A 119 -4.67 -21.92 12.79
N ALA A 120 -5.06 -20.81 13.44
CA ALA A 120 -6.09 -19.92 12.91
C ALA A 120 -5.65 -19.27 11.59
N MET A 121 -4.40 -18.81 11.50
CA MET A 121 -3.83 -18.27 10.25
C MET A 121 -3.82 -19.33 9.14
N ARG A 122 -3.43 -20.58 9.43
CA ARG A 122 -3.47 -21.68 8.47
C ARG A 122 -4.88 -21.96 7.96
N ARG A 123 -5.88 -22.00 8.85
CA ARG A 123 -7.29 -22.18 8.46
C ARG A 123 -7.83 -21.05 7.58
N GLN A 124 -7.27 -19.85 7.69
CA GLN A 124 -7.68 -18.67 6.92
C GLN A 124 -6.80 -18.43 5.67
N ALA A 125 -5.77 -19.24 5.44
CA ALA A 125 -4.79 -19.01 4.38
C ALA A 125 -5.43 -18.98 2.99
N ASP A 126 -6.34 -19.90 2.69
CA ASP A 126 -7.01 -19.98 1.39
C ASP A 126 -7.88 -18.75 1.14
N THR A 127 -8.64 -18.31 2.14
CA THR A 127 -9.44 -17.07 2.05
C THR A 127 -8.55 -15.85 1.85
N LEU A 128 -7.44 -15.75 2.60
CA LEU A 128 -6.49 -14.65 2.45
C LEU A 128 -5.91 -14.60 1.03
N TRP A 129 -5.53 -15.75 0.47
CA TRP A 129 -5.04 -15.84 -0.91
C TRP A 129 -6.10 -15.43 -1.93
N GLN A 130 -7.35 -15.90 -1.77
CA GLN A 130 -8.46 -15.47 -2.63
C GLN A 130 -8.67 -13.96 -2.58
N ASP A 131 -8.58 -13.37 -1.39
CA ASP A 131 -8.72 -11.93 -1.20
C ASP A 131 -7.59 -11.16 -1.88
N ILE A 132 -6.35 -11.64 -1.76
CA ILE A 132 -5.17 -11.07 -2.43
C ILE A 132 -5.34 -11.16 -3.94
N SER A 133 -5.66 -12.34 -4.48
CA SER A 133 -5.89 -12.60 -5.90
C SER A 133 -6.98 -11.70 -6.47
N GLN A 134 -8.15 -11.65 -5.84
CA GLN A 134 -9.27 -10.81 -6.27
C GLN A 134 -8.91 -9.32 -6.25
N THR A 135 -8.11 -8.89 -5.27
CA THR A 135 -7.65 -7.50 -5.18
C THR A 135 -6.68 -7.16 -6.30
N MET A 136 -5.77 -8.06 -6.65
CA MET A 136 -4.81 -7.87 -7.74
C MET A 136 -5.49 -7.86 -9.12
N GLU A 137 -6.51 -8.69 -9.34
CA GLU A 137 -7.23 -8.75 -10.61
C GLU A 137 -8.24 -7.62 -10.78
N ASN A 138 -9.08 -7.40 -9.78
CA ASN A 138 -10.26 -6.52 -9.90
C ASN A 138 -10.05 -5.14 -9.27
N SER A 139 -8.84 -4.85 -8.76
CA SER A 139 -8.55 -3.62 -8.02
C SER A 139 -9.53 -3.35 -6.85
N ALA A 140 -10.03 -4.43 -6.23
CA ALA A 140 -11.09 -4.40 -5.23
C ALA A 140 -10.67 -3.58 -3.99
N SER A 141 -11.04 -2.30 -3.97
CA SER A 141 -10.64 -1.36 -2.91
C SER A 141 -11.15 -1.76 -1.53
N ALA A 142 -12.31 -2.40 -1.46
CA ALA A 142 -12.90 -2.93 -0.23
C ALA A 142 -11.97 -3.90 0.50
N ASN A 143 -11.17 -4.69 -0.23
CA ASN A 143 -10.25 -5.66 0.35
C ASN A 143 -8.98 -5.01 0.93
N ARG A 144 -8.65 -3.76 0.58
CA ARG A 144 -7.43 -3.09 1.07
C ARG A 144 -7.41 -2.95 2.59
N GLN A 145 -8.55 -2.57 3.19
CA GLN A 145 -8.66 -2.46 4.65
C GLN A 145 -8.47 -3.82 5.33
N ARG A 146 -8.99 -4.90 4.73
CA ARG A 146 -8.83 -6.25 5.27
C ARG A 146 -7.39 -6.76 5.14
N LEU A 147 -6.72 -6.49 4.02
CA LEU A 147 -5.39 -7.04 3.69
C LEU A 147 -4.20 -6.26 4.28
N ILE A 148 -4.29 -4.92 4.40
CA ILE A 148 -3.16 -4.10 4.87
C ILE A 148 -3.07 -4.13 6.39
N ARG A 149 -4.19 -3.85 7.07
CA ARG A 149 -4.32 -3.91 8.52
C ARG A 149 -5.78 -3.79 8.88
N ARG A 150 -6.31 -4.76 9.62
CA ARG A 150 -7.64 -4.66 10.24
C ARG A 150 -7.59 -3.65 11.39
N ILE A 151 -7.47 -2.37 11.07
CA ILE A 151 -7.57 -1.28 12.05
C ILE A 151 -9.06 -1.01 12.24
N ASP A 152 -9.58 -1.38 13.40
CA ASP A 152 -10.94 -0.99 13.79
C ASP A 152 -10.97 0.45 14.31
N SER A 153 -10.57 1.39 13.43
CA SER A 153 -10.56 2.82 13.71
C SER A 153 -11.56 3.57 12.86
N VAL A 154 -12.17 4.57 13.45
CA VAL A 154 -13.01 5.56 12.79
C VAL A 154 -12.32 6.91 12.94
N THR A 155 -12.14 7.62 11.84
CA THR A 155 -11.59 8.99 11.84
C THR A 155 -12.70 9.94 12.27
N LEU A 156 -12.44 10.71 13.32
CA LEU A 156 -13.35 11.74 13.80
C LEU A 156 -12.84 13.10 13.33
N VAL A 157 -13.69 13.84 12.62
CA VAL A 157 -13.46 15.23 12.20
C VAL A 157 -14.48 16.15 12.87
N ALA A 158 -14.10 17.37 13.21
CA ALA A 158 -14.98 18.33 13.86
C ALA A 158 -15.12 19.61 13.03
N ALA A 159 -16.34 20.10 12.83
CA ALA A 159 -16.63 21.40 12.22
C ALA A 159 -18.00 21.90 12.70
N PRO A 160 -18.37 23.19 12.52
CA PRO A 160 -19.68 23.71 12.93
C PRO A 160 -20.81 23.05 12.15
N THR A 161 -20.59 22.80 10.86
CA THR A 161 -21.49 22.05 9.99
C THR A 161 -20.72 20.99 9.20
N PRO A 162 -21.37 19.92 8.69
CA PRO A 162 -20.70 18.90 7.90
C PRO A 162 -20.05 19.44 6.61
N ASP A 163 -20.65 20.46 6.00
CA ASP A 163 -20.17 21.04 4.73
C ASP A 163 -18.85 21.80 4.89
N GLU A 164 -18.58 22.34 6.08
CA GLU A 164 -17.35 23.08 6.40
C GLU A 164 -16.11 22.18 6.48
N VAL A 165 -16.29 20.84 6.49
CA VAL A 165 -15.19 19.88 6.44
C VAL A 165 -14.47 19.88 5.07
N GLY A 166 -15.13 20.32 4.00
CA GLY A 166 -14.61 20.23 2.64
C GLY A 166 -14.56 18.76 2.16
N ASN A 167 -13.39 18.27 1.76
CA ASN A 167 -13.19 16.85 1.46
C ASN A 167 -12.93 16.08 2.76
N PRO A 168 -13.91 15.33 3.30
CA PRO A 168 -13.75 14.64 4.58
C PRO A 168 -12.61 13.62 4.56
N PHE A 169 -12.34 12.99 3.42
CA PHE A 169 -11.26 12.00 3.32
C PHE A 169 -9.85 12.61 3.27
N ALA A 170 -9.75 13.94 3.15
CA ALA A 170 -8.50 14.69 3.22
C ALA A 170 -8.42 15.65 4.42
N ALA A 171 -9.50 15.76 5.20
CA ALA A 171 -9.55 16.59 6.40
C ALA A 171 -8.69 15.98 7.52
N GLN A 172 -8.09 16.83 8.35
CA GLN A 172 -7.30 16.35 9.49
C GLN A 172 -8.22 15.98 10.66
N GLY A 173 -8.19 14.70 11.06
CA GLY A 173 -9.02 14.18 12.15
C GLY A 173 -8.24 13.32 13.13
N PHE A 174 -8.92 12.88 14.18
CA PHE A 174 -8.39 11.95 15.17
C PHE A 174 -8.90 10.54 14.90
N SER A 175 -7.99 9.59 14.74
CA SER A 175 -8.33 8.18 14.60
C SER A 175 -8.63 7.57 15.97
N LEU A 176 -9.87 7.19 16.21
CA LEU A 176 -10.33 6.57 17.45
C LEU A 176 -10.77 5.14 17.22
N TRP A 177 -10.63 4.27 18.23
CA TRP A 177 -11.23 2.94 18.17
C TRP A 177 -12.75 3.05 18.05
N ARG A 178 -13.39 2.14 17.29
CA ARG A 178 -14.81 2.27 16.95
C ARG A 178 -15.73 2.40 18.17
N GLY A 179 -15.53 1.61 19.21
CA GLY A 179 -16.36 1.75 20.42
C GLY A 179 -16.04 3.00 21.24
N SER A 180 -14.87 3.64 21.05
CA SER A 180 -14.63 4.99 21.57
C SER A 180 -15.49 6.02 20.84
N VAL A 181 -15.70 5.88 19.53
CA VAL A 181 -16.62 6.76 18.77
C VAL A 181 -18.08 6.53 19.18
N LYS A 182 -18.49 5.28 19.43
CA LYS A 182 -19.82 4.99 20.02
C LYS A 182 -19.99 5.65 21.39
N LYS A 183 -18.94 5.69 22.19
CA LYS A 183 -18.93 6.44 23.46
C LYS A 183 -19.07 7.95 23.20
N VAL A 184 -18.32 8.51 22.25
CA VAL A 184 -18.42 9.93 21.88
C VAL A 184 -19.86 10.31 21.49
N LEU A 185 -20.54 9.50 20.67
CA LEU A 185 -21.94 9.76 20.31
C LEU A 185 -22.83 9.88 21.56
N ARG A 186 -22.69 8.93 22.50
CA ARG A 186 -23.46 8.96 23.75
C ARG A 186 -23.10 10.18 24.62
N ASP A 187 -21.82 10.53 24.72
CA ASP A 187 -21.38 11.70 25.48
C ASP A 187 -21.94 13.00 24.84
N LEU A 188 -22.06 13.08 23.50
CA LEU A 188 -22.70 14.20 22.78
C LEU A 188 -24.21 14.26 23.02
N GLU A 189 -24.91 13.12 23.00
CA GLU A 189 -26.35 13.03 23.30
C GLU A 189 -26.63 13.49 24.74
N GLU A 190 -25.76 13.13 25.69
CA GLU A 190 -25.85 13.59 27.08
C GLU A 190 -25.66 15.11 27.18
N TYR A 191 -24.65 15.67 26.49
CA TYR A 191 -24.42 17.12 26.47
C TYR A 191 -25.49 17.92 25.74
N LEU A 192 -26.22 17.31 24.81
CA LEU A 192 -27.37 17.93 24.17
C LEU A 192 -28.55 18.10 25.15
N LEU A 193 -28.70 17.22 26.15
CA LEU A 193 -29.76 17.37 27.16
C LEU A 193 -29.54 18.58 28.07
N ASP A 194 -28.28 18.95 28.29
CA ASP A 194 -27.86 20.12 29.08
C ASP A 194 -27.77 21.40 28.23
N TRP A 195 -28.20 21.35 26.97
CA TRP A 195 -28.10 22.48 26.04
C TRP A 195 -29.33 23.39 26.17
N GLU A 196 -29.11 24.60 26.68
CA GLU A 196 -30.10 25.69 26.71
C GLU A 196 -29.91 26.55 25.45
N ASP A 197 -30.86 26.50 24.51
CA ASP A 197 -30.92 27.45 23.38
C ASP A 197 -32.34 27.99 23.20
N ASP A 198 -32.49 29.08 22.42
CA ASP A 198 -33.77 29.76 22.16
C ASP A 198 -34.89 28.78 21.77
N GLU A 199 -36.10 28.97 22.33
CA GLU A 199 -37.32 28.10 22.19
C GLU A 199 -37.72 27.72 20.74
N PHE A 200 -37.04 28.24 19.72
CA PHE A 200 -37.33 28.10 18.30
C PHE A 200 -36.19 27.53 17.44
N ALA A 201 -35.06 27.10 18.03
CA ALA A 201 -33.95 26.51 17.28
C ALA A 201 -34.10 24.97 17.11
N ASP A 202 -33.90 24.47 15.89
CA ASP A 202 -33.82 23.02 15.64
C ASP A 202 -32.55 22.44 16.30
N ALA A 203 -32.67 21.23 16.88
CA ALA A 203 -31.52 20.56 17.48
C ALA A 203 -30.41 20.32 16.44
N PRO A 204 -29.14 20.68 16.74
CA PRO A 204 -28.04 20.55 15.81
C PRO A 204 -27.72 19.09 15.60
N TRP A 205 -27.26 18.75 14.40
CA TRP A 205 -26.69 17.43 14.16
C TRP A 205 -25.48 17.25 15.07
N LEU A 206 -25.45 16.15 15.82
CA LEU A 206 -24.35 15.83 16.72
C LEU A 206 -23.21 15.13 15.99
N MET A 207 -23.57 14.16 15.13
CA MET A 207 -22.66 13.29 14.41
C MET A 207 -23.24 12.92 13.05
N ALA A 208 -22.40 12.83 12.01
CA ALA A 208 -22.83 12.44 10.67
C ALA A 208 -21.75 11.62 9.95
N LEU A 209 -22.15 10.81 8.97
CA LEU A 209 -21.24 10.07 8.09
C LEU A 209 -21.33 10.58 6.64
N PRO A 210 -20.21 10.59 5.89
CA PRO A 210 -20.21 10.99 4.49
C PRO A 210 -20.65 9.85 3.57
N LEU A 211 -21.55 10.14 2.64
CA LEU A 211 -21.99 9.27 1.56
C LEU A 211 -21.56 9.89 0.23
N PRO A 212 -20.59 9.31 -0.49
CA PRO A 212 -20.22 9.79 -1.82
C PRO A 212 -21.37 9.55 -2.79
N VAL A 213 -21.74 10.58 -3.55
CA VAL A 213 -22.72 10.48 -4.63
C VAL A 213 -21.99 9.94 -5.87
N GLU A 214 -22.55 8.93 -6.53
CA GLU A 214 -22.01 8.41 -7.79
C GLU A 214 -21.91 9.53 -8.83
N LYS A 215 -20.77 9.60 -9.53
CA LYS A 215 -20.56 10.63 -10.56
C LYS A 215 -21.57 10.44 -11.68
N ASP A 216 -22.11 11.56 -12.17
CA ASP A 216 -22.87 11.59 -13.42
C ASP A 216 -21.96 11.11 -14.57
N ALA A 217 -22.44 10.13 -15.33
CA ALA A 217 -21.67 9.52 -16.42
C ALA A 217 -21.35 10.52 -17.55
N GLU A 218 -22.11 11.62 -17.63
CA GLU A 218 -21.95 12.66 -18.64
C GLU A 218 -20.92 13.75 -18.28
N ASP A 219 -20.52 13.89 -17.01
CA ASP A 219 -19.44 14.81 -16.58
C ASP A 219 -18.43 14.15 -15.62
N PRO A 220 -17.47 13.36 -16.15
CA PRO A 220 -16.43 12.72 -15.36
C PRO A 220 -15.45 13.73 -14.72
N THR A 221 -15.48 15.02 -15.11
CA THR A 221 -14.62 16.08 -14.58
C THR A 221 -15.19 16.80 -13.37
N GLY A 222 -16.47 16.56 -13.05
CA GLY A 222 -17.14 17.08 -11.86
C GLY A 222 -16.44 16.70 -10.55
N ARG A 223 -16.46 17.63 -9.59
CA ARG A 223 -16.00 17.36 -8.22
C ARG A 223 -16.91 16.30 -7.60
N PRO A 224 -16.36 15.28 -6.89
CA PRO A 224 -17.19 14.30 -6.21
C PRO A 224 -18.09 15.02 -5.20
N GLN A 225 -19.40 14.83 -5.33
CA GLN A 225 -20.38 15.36 -4.38
C GLN A 225 -20.50 14.41 -3.20
N ILE A 226 -20.64 14.96 -2.00
CA ILE A 226 -20.75 14.22 -0.75
C ILE A 226 -22.05 14.64 -0.09
N HIS A 227 -22.90 13.66 0.20
CA HIS A 227 -24.08 13.84 1.02
C HIS A 227 -23.79 13.39 2.45
N TRP A 228 -24.26 14.11 3.46
CA TRP A 228 -24.06 13.75 4.85
C TRP A 228 -25.33 13.14 5.43
N GLN A 229 -25.19 11.97 6.06
CA GLN A 229 -26.27 11.32 6.79
C GLN A 229 -26.03 11.45 8.29
N GLU A 230 -27.00 12.03 9.01
CA GLU A 230 -26.98 12.12 10.47
C GLU A 230 -26.96 10.73 11.13
N ILE A 231 -26.11 10.54 12.13
CA ILE A 231 -26.02 9.33 12.94
C ILE A 231 -26.85 9.50 14.20
N ARG A 232 -28.01 8.82 14.24
CA ARG A 232 -28.84 8.68 15.46
C ARG A 232 -28.79 7.29 16.08
N GLU A 233 -28.27 6.31 15.34
CA GLU A 233 -28.15 4.93 15.77
C GLU A 233 -26.67 4.51 15.82
N PRO A 234 -26.15 3.99 16.95
CA PRO A 234 -24.76 3.57 17.05
C PRO A 234 -24.32 2.49 16.05
N SER A 235 -25.26 1.75 15.46
CA SER A 235 -25.02 0.73 14.42
C SER A 235 -24.53 1.34 13.10
N LEU A 236 -24.87 2.61 12.79
CA LEU A 236 -24.38 3.30 11.60
C LEU A 236 -22.88 3.58 11.67
N ILE A 237 -22.34 3.71 12.88
CA ILE A 237 -20.89 3.84 13.10
C ILE A 237 -20.19 2.58 12.59
N ASP A 238 -20.80 1.39 12.63
CA ASP A 238 -20.19 0.14 12.14
C ASP A 238 -20.01 0.10 10.61
N GLN A 239 -20.66 1.02 9.88
CA GLN A 239 -20.68 1.05 8.41
C GLN A 239 -19.77 2.13 7.82
N THR A 240 -19.10 2.93 8.66
CA THR A 240 -18.25 4.02 8.20
C THR A 240 -16.84 3.96 8.80
N SER A 241 -15.85 4.47 8.08
CA SER A 241 -14.49 4.72 8.58
C SER A 241 -14.25 6.18 8.98
N LEU A 242 -15.24 7.05 8.81
CA LEU A 242 -15.15 8.47 9.10
C LEU A 242 -16.50 8.99 9.63
N VAL A 243 -16.43 9.81 10.68
CA VAL A 243 -17.58 10.58 11.16
C VAL A 243 -17.20 12.03 11.34
N TRP A 244 -18.14 12.91 11.02
CA TRP A 244 -18.13 14.30 11.46
C TRP A 244 -18.83 14.42 12.80
N ILE A 245 -18.36 15.32 13.66
CA ILE A 245 -19.07 15.78 14.85
C ILE A 245 -19.13 17.31 14.91
N ASN A 246 -20.12 17.82 15.63
CA ASN A 246 -20.30 19.25 15.78
C ASN A 246 -19.22 19.87 16.70
N SER A 247 -18.49 20.86 16.17
CA SER A 247 -17.42 21.58 16.89
C SER A 247 -17.89 22.33 18.13
N GLN A 248 -19.18 22.59 18.29
CA GLN A 248 -19.77 23.18 19.51
C GLN A 248 -19.58 22.31 20.76
N PHE A 249 -19.26 21.03 20.59
CA PHE A 249 -18.98 20.10 21.68
C PHE A 249 -17.49 19.72 21.76
N CYS A 250 -16.62 20.48 21.08
CA CYS A 250 -15.20 20.18 20.95
C CYS A 250 -14.33 21.22 21.65
N ALA A 251 -13.30 20.73 22.34
CA ALA A 251 -12.21 21.55 22.84
C ALA A 251 -10.86 20.95 22.49
N TYR A 252 -9.91 21.81 22.15
CA TYR A 252 -8.50 21.44 22.01
C TYR A 252 -7.60 22.48 22.66
N ASP A 253 -6.61 22.04 23.41
CA ASP A 253 -5.49 22.87 23.83
C ASP A 253 -4.20 22.03 23.86
N SER A 254 -3.06 22.70 23.83
CA SER A 254 -1.75 22.05 23.76
C SER A 254 -1.36 21.28 25.03
N GLU A 255 -2.00 21.53 26.17
CA GLU A 255 -1.67 20.89 27.46
C GLU A 255 -2.44 19.57 27.63
N ARG A 256 -3.71 19.56 27.24
CA ARG A 256 -4.66 18.46 27.49
C ARG A 256 -5.11 17.72 26.23
N GLY A 257 -4.85 18.28 25.04
CA GLY A 257 -5.23 17.69 23.75
C GLY A 257 -6.71 17.80 23.43
N PHE A 258 -7.17 17.01 22.44
CA PHE A 258 -8.55 16.99 21.96
C PHE A 258 -9.51 16.37 22.98
N ARG A 259 -10.66 17.02 23.18
CA ARG A 259 -11.69 16.61 24.13
C ARG A 259 -13.08 16.86 23.58
N ILE A 260 -13.99 15.95 23.92
CA ILE A 260 -15.43 16.17 23.82
C ILE A 260 -15.89 16.76 25.14
N VAL A 261 -16.57 17.89 25.09
CA VAL A 261 -16.97 18.68 26.27
C VAL A 261 -18.37 19.27 26.07
N PRO A 262 -19.08 19.63 27.16
CA PRO A 262 -20.32 20.37 27.05
C PRO A 262 -20.13 21.72 26.33
N PRO A 263 -21.17 22.28 25.68
CA PRO A 263 -21.06 23.54 24.93
C PRO A 263 -20.43 24.69 25.71
N ALA A 264 -20.74 24.83 27.00
CA ALA A 264 -20.19 25.87 27.87
C ALA A 264 -18.65 25.79 28.08
N GLN A 265 -18.04 24.64 27.81
CA GLN A 265 -16.60 24.40 27.95
C GLN A 265 -15.89 24.23 26.60
N ALA A 266 -16.64 24.24 25.51
CA ALA A 266 -16.07 24.14 24.17
C ALA A 266 -15.31 25.41 23.83
N ASN A 267 -14.25 25.27 23.04
CA ASN A 267 -13.54 26.40 22.44
C ASN A 267 -13.70 26.46 20.92
N GLY A 268 -14.66 25.69 20.40
CA GLY A 268 -15.00 25.65 18.98
C GLY A 268 -13.88 25.10 18.12
N TRP A 269 -13.04 24.19 18.63
CA TRP A 269 -11.98 23.60 17.83
C TRP A 269 -12.55 22.88 16.61
N GLN A 270 -11.90 23.09 15.46
CA GLN A 270 -12.28 22.51 14.19
C GLN A 270 -11.08 21.78 13.57
N SER A 271 -11.39 20.69 12.89
CA SER A 271 -10.48 20.01 11.98
C SER A 271 -10.04 20.95 10.86
N THR A 272 -8.78 20.87 10.46
CA THR A 272 -8.32 21.50 9.22
C THR A 272 -9.15 20.96 8.05
N PRO A 273 -9.89 21.80 7.30
CA PRO A 273 -10.72 21.34 6.21
C PRO A 273 -9.90 20.63 5.14
N GLY A 274 -10.46 19.56 4.59
CA GLY A 274 -9.79 18.80 3.54
C GLY A 274 -9.92 19.48 2.19
N GLU A 275 -8.82 19.59 1.46
CA GLU A 275 -8.85 20.08 0.10
C GLU A 275 -9.24 18.96 -0.88
N PHE A 276 -10.13 19.27 -1.82
CA PHE A 276 -10.29 18.44 -3.02
C PHE A 276 -9.06 18.70 -3.88
N GLY A 277 -8.04 17.85 -3.73
CA GLY A 277 -6.82 17.97 -4.50
C GLY A 277 -7.15 18.18 -5.98
N GLY A 278 -6.68 19.31 -6.54
CA GLY A 278 -6.56 19.41 -7.98
C GLY A 278 -5.75 18.21 -8.43
N SER A 279 -6.21 17.48 -9.45
CA SER A 279 -5.51 16.32 -10.02
C SER A 279 -4.02 16.63 -9.95
N ASN A 280 -3.26 15.85 -9.20
CA ASN A 280 -1.84 16.08 -9.02
C ASN A 280 -1.28 16.14 -10.45
N ARG A 281 -1.11 17.35 -11.00
CA ARG A 281 -0.53 17.55 -12.32
C ARG A 281 0.91 17.22 -12.05
N MET A 282 1.23 15.92 -12.12
CA MET A 282 2.59 15.45 -12.26
C MET A 282 3.26 16.46 -13.18
N ARG A 283 4.29 17.14 -12.66
CA ARG A 283 5.16 17.95 -13.50
C ARG A 283 5.41 17.11 -14.73
N GLY A 284 4.97 17.60 -15.89
CA GLY A 284 5.01 16.77 -17.09
C GLY A 284 6.45 16.31 -17.28
N PHE A 285 6.62 15.04 -17.64
CA PHE A 285 7.95 14.48 -17.83
C PHE A 285 8.60 15.13 -19.05
N ASP A 286 9.86 15.52 -18.88
CA ASP A 286 10.72 15.89 -19.99
C ASP A 286 11.34 14.61 -20.55
N TYR A 287 11.26 14.43 -21.86
CA TYR A 287 11.83 13.29 -22.57
C TYR A 287 12.87 13.76 -23.56
N GLN A 288 13.98 13.02 -23.65
CA GLN A 288 14.94 13.17 -24.74
C GLN A 288 14.52 12.28 -25.92
N LEU A 289 14.97 12.64 -27.12
CA LEU A 289 14.82 11.77 -28.29
C LEU A 289 15.75 10.56 -28.14
N GLU A 290 15.19 9.36 -28.28
CA GLU A 290 15.96 8.12 -28.16
C GLU A 290 15.50 7.10 -29.18
N ASN A 291 16.46 6.40 -29.78
CA ASN A 291 16.17 5.20 -30.54
C ASN A 291 16.06 3.99 -29.61
N TYR A 292 15.40 2.97 -30.14
CA TYR A 292 15.12 1.72 -29.44
C TYR A 292 16.41 1.07 -28.90
N GLN A 293 17.46 0.98 -29.72
CA GLN A 293 18.70 0.33 -29.32
C GLN A 293 19.37 1.05 -28.14
N GLU A 294 19.56 2.36 -28.22
CA GLU A 294 20.16 3.18 -27.15
C GLU A 294 19.38 3.07 -25.84
N HIS A 295 18.05 3.13 -25.91
CA HIS A 295 17.18 3.03 -24.75
C HIS A 295 17.33 1.67 -24.06
N ILE A 296 17.23 0.58 -24.82
CA ILE A 296 17.34 -0.78 -24.30
C ILE A 296 18.75 -1.07 -23.78
N GLU A 297 19.81 -0.67 -24.47
CA GLU A 297 21.20 -0.84 -24.01
C GLU A 297 21.45 -0.11 -22.68
N THR A 298 20.88 1.10 -22.53
CA THR A 298 20.94 1.86 -21.27
C THR A 298 20.25 1.11 -20.15
N MET A 299 19.03 0.60 -20.38
CA MET A 299 18.30 -0.20 -19.40
C MET A 299 19.03 -1.50 -19.03
N LEU A 300 19.64 -2.19 -20.00
CA LEU A 300 20.41 -3.41 -19.77
C LEU A 300 21.67 -3.14 -18.93
N ARG A 301 22.34 -2.01 -19.17
CA ARG A 301 23.47 -1.56 -18.35
C ARG A 301 23.05 -1.31 -16.91
N ILE A 302 21.95 -0.57 -16.71
CA ILE A 302 21.38 -0.31 -15.38
C ILE A 302 20.98 -1.63 -14.69
N ALA A 303 20.35 -2.54 -15.42
CA ALA A 303 20.01 -3.85 -14.90
C ALA A 303 21.25 -4.59 -14.39
N ALA A 304 22.30 -4.64 -15.21
CA ALA A 304 23.55 -5.31 -14.86
C ALA A 304 24.24 -4.69 -13.65
N THR A 305 24.29 -3.35 -13.54
CA THR A 305 25.00 -2.68 -12.45
C THR A 305 24.24 -2.66 -11.13
N ASP A 306 22.91 -2.55 -11.17
CA ASP A 306 22.12 -2.21 -9.98
C ASP A 306 21.25 -3.37 -9.48
N PHE A 307 20.88 -4.31 -10.35
CA PHE A 307 19.79 -5.25 -10.08
C PHE A 307 20.13 -6.73 -10.28
N LEU A 308 20.93 -7.10 -11.29
CA LEU A 308 21.16 -8.51 -11.63
C LEU A 308 21.90 -9.30 -10.53
N ASP A 309 22.80 -8.66 -9.79
CA ASP A 309 23.47 -9.29 -8.65
C ASP A 309 22.49 -9.56 -7.49
N ASN A 310 21.55 -8.64 -7.27
CA ASN A 310 20.54 -8.75 -6.20
C ASN A 310 19.56 -9.92 -6.44
N VAL A 311 19.34 -10.32 -7.69
CA VAL A 311 18.48 -11.49 -8.02
C VAL A 311 19.22 -12.82 -8.02
N ALA A 312 20.55 -12.83 -7.90
CA ALA A 312 21.34 -14.05 -7.94
C ALA A 312 20.97 -15.03 -6.80
N TYR A 313 20.70 -14.50 -5.60
CA TYR A 313 20.25 -15.30 -4.47
C TYR A 313 18.93 -16.03 -4.77
N VAL A 314 17.95 -15.28 -5.29
CA VAL A 314 16.60 -15.79 -5.61
C VAL A 314 16.69 -16.83 -6.72
N GLN A 315 17.44 -16.54 -7.78
CA GLN A 315 17.65 -17.47 -8.87
C GLN A 315 18.26 -18.78 -8.40
N ARG A 316 19.29 -18.74 -7.53
CA ARG A 316 19.89 -19.95 -6.96
C ARG A 316 18.88 -20.78 -6.17
N LYS A 317 18.03 -20.13 -5.35
CA LYS A 317 17.01 -20.84 -4.56
C LYS A 317 15.95 -21.51 -5.44
N LEU A 318 15.50 -20.83 -6.49
CA LEU A 318 14.53 -21.38 -7.44
C LEU A 318 15.14 -22.50 -8.31
N LEU A 319 16.45 -22.42 -8.61
CA LEU A 319 17.19 -23.49 -9.29
C LEU A 319 17.33 -24.73 -8.38
N GLU A 320 17.68 -24.57 -7.11
CA GLU A 320 17.77 -25.66 -6.12
C GLU A 320 16.44 -26.41 -5.97
N GLN A 321 15.30 -25.73 -6.16
CA GLN A 321 13.96 -26.30 -6.12
C GLN A 321 13.50 -26.88 -7.47
N GLY A 322 14.29 -26.77 -8.54
CA GLY A 322 13.94 -27.25 -9.87
C GLY A 322 12.87 -26.41 -10.59
N ILE A 323 12.55 -25.22 -10.08
CA ILE A 323 11.55 -24.30 -10.65
C ILE A 323 12.12 -23.60 -11.89
N LEU A 324 13.40 -23.21 -11.85
CA LEU A 324 14.08 -22.49 -12.92
C LEU A 324 15.29 -23.25 -13.46
N GLN A 325 15.58 -23.04 -14.75
CA GLN A 325 16.85 -23.38 -15.36
C GLN A 325 17.97 -22.42 -14.93
N PRO A 326 19.26 -22.81 -15.05
CA PRO A 326 20.39 -21.90 -14.81
C PRO A 326 20.24 -20.59 -15.59
N ASN A 327 20.48 -19.46 -14.91
CA ASN A 327 20.32 -18.11 -15.47
C ASN A 327 18.90 -17.74 -15.95
N GLY A 328 17.88 -18.56 -15.68
CA GLY A 328 16.53 -18.35 -16.20
C GLY A 328 15.95 -16.98 -15.85
N LEU A 329 16.03 -16.57 -14.57
CA LEU A 329 15.47 -15.29 -14.14
C LEU A 329 16.22 -14.09 -14.74
N GLN A 330 17.55 -14.15 -14.82
CA GLN A 330 18.33 -13.09 -15.47
C GLN A 330 18.03 -13.00 -16.97
N THR A 331 17.93 -14.14 -17.66
CA THR A 331 17.53 -14.20 -19.07
C THR A 331 16.13 -13.61 -19.28
N ALA A 332 15.18 -13.92 -18.38
CA ALA A 332 13.84 -13.37 -18.42
C ALA A 332 13.82 -11.85 -18.23
N ILE A 333 14.60 -11.30 -17.28
CA ILE A 333 14.71 -9.86 -17.07
C ILE A 333 15.31 -9.18 -18.30
N LYS A 334 16.43 -9.68 -18.82
CA LYS A 334 17.08 -9.15 -20.03
C LYS A 334 16.14 -9.18 -21.23
N LEU A 335 15.42 -10.28 -21.42
CA LEU A 335 14.45 -10.42 -22.50
C LEU A 335 13.21 -9.54 -22.31
N ALA A 336 12.73 -9.36 -21.07
CA ALA A 336 11.65 -8.42 -20.76
C ALA A 336 12.06 -7.00 -21.13
N ILE A 337 13.26 -6.57 -20.73
CA ILE A 337 13.83 -5.26 -21.09
C ILE A 337 13.90 -5.12 -22.61
N ALA A 338 14.51 -6.06 -23.31
CA ALA A 338 14.57 -6.01 -24.76
C ALA A 338 13.16 -5.97 -25.39
N GLY A 339 12.23 -6.80 -24.93
CA GLY A 339 10.92 -6.94 -25.55
C GLY A 339 9.92 -5.83 -25.25
N HIS A 340 10.07 -5.06 -24.15
CA HIS A 340 8.93 -4.31 -23.59
C HIS A 340 8.33 -3.24 -24.51
N ASP A 341 9.17 -2.64 -25.35
CA ASP A 341 8.82 -1.49 -26.19
C ASP A 341 8.81 -1.80 -27.70
N LEU A 342 8.85 -3.08 -28.08
CA LEU A 342 8.77 -3.50 -29.48
C LEU A 342 7.53 -2.95 -30.21
N GLY A 343 6.40 -2.80 -29.52
CA GLY A 343 5.19 -2.21 -30.08
C GLY A 343 5.36 -0.75 -30.53
N LYS A 344 6.33 -0.01 -29.99
CA LYS A 344 6.70 1.34 -30.47
C LYS A 344 7.36 1.31 -31.85
N LEU A 345 7.81 0.13 -32.31
CA LEU A 345 8.34 -0.04 -33.66
C LEU A 345 7.24 -0.24 -34.72
N HIS A 346 5.97 -0.10 -34.31
CA HIS A 346 4.83 -0.03 -35.20
C HIS A 346 4.99 1.10 -36.24
N ARG A 347 4.60 0.85 -37.49
CA ARG A 347 4.73 1.84 -38.58
C ARG A 347 4.05 3.17 -38.25
N ASP A 348 2.84 3.14 -37.70
CA ASP A 348 2.11 4.38 -37.37
C ASP A 348 2.69 5.09 -36.15
N TRP A 349 3.35 4.37 -35.24
CA TRP A 349 4.12 5.03 -34.17
C TRP A 349 5.32 5.77 -34.77
N GLN A 350 6.08 5.10 -35.63
CA GLN A 350 7.25 5.70 -36.27
C GLN A 350 6.88 6.92 -37.14
N ARG A 351 5.71 6.88 -37.81
CA ARG A 351 5.12 8.03 -38.50
C ARG A 351 4.73 9.16 -37.54
N TRP A 352 4.04 8.83 -36.45
CA TRP A 352 3.62 9.80 -35.43
C TRP A 352 4.82 10.54 -34.84
N VAL A 353 5.88 9.80 -34.46
CA VAL A 353 7.10 10.38 -33.89
C VAL A 353 7.80 11.31 -34.87
N ARG A 354 8.02 10.88 -36.12
CA ARG A 354 8.67 11.69 -37.15
C ARG A 354 7.90 12.99 -37.43
N TYR A 355 6.58 12.90 -37.51
CA TYR A 355 5.77 14.08 -37.73
C TYR A 355 5.83 15.04 -36.52
N TYR A 356 5.64 14.52 -35.30
CA TYR A 356 5.73 15.32 -34.08
C TYR A 356 7.08 16.05 -33.99
N GLN A 357 8.17 15.33 -34.23
CA GLN A 357 9.53 15.86 -34.20
C GLN A 357 9.77 16.94 -35.27
N ALA A 358 9.20 16.76 -36.48
CA ALA A 358 9.25 17.80 -37.52
C ALA A 358 8.46 19.06 -37.13
N GLN A 359 7.32 18.94 -36.46
CA GLN A 359 6.51 20.09 -36.02
C GLN A 359 7.19 20.95 -34.97
N ILE A 360 8.02 20.36 -34.12
CA ILE A 360 8.79 21.08 -33.11
C ILE A 360 10.18 21.52 -33.62
N GLY A 361 10.43 21.41 -34.93
CA GLY A 361 11.68 21.87 -35.54
C GLY A 361 12.89 20.93 -35.35
N ALA A 362 12.67 19.69 -34.90
CA ALA A 362 13.72 18.70 -34.65
C ALA A 362 13.51 17.41 -35.48
N PRO A 363 13.42 17.48 -36.83
CA PRO A 363 13.07 16.34 -37.66
C PRO A 363 14.11 15.21 -37.56
N ILE A 364 13.62 13.97 -37.46
CA ILE A 364 14.47 12.77 -37.58
C ILE A 364 14.76 12.56 -39.07
N GLN A 365 16.02 12.74 -39.48
CA GLN A 365 16.44 12.64 -40.88
C GLN A 365 16.77 11.22 -41.33
N ASP A 366 17.20 10.37 -40.40
CA ASP A 366 17.57 8.99 -40.70
C ASP A 366 16.33 8.08 -40.69
N ASP A 367 16.02 7.50 -41.84
CA ASP A 367 14.91 6.56 -41.99
C ASP A 367 15.12 5.27 -41.18
N ALA A 368 16.37 4.89 -40.89
CA ALA A 368 16.70 3.75 -40.03
C ALA A 368 16.56 4.03 -38.53
N TYR A 369 16.36 5.29 -38.13
CA TYR A 369 16.23 5.66 -36.73
C TYR A 369 14.89 5.19 -36.14
N MET A 370 14.90 4.09 -35.40
CA MET A 370 13.72 3.51 -34.77
C MET A 370 13.43 4.17 -33.42
N ALA A 371 12.58 5.19 -33.40
CA ALA A 371 12.36 6.03 -32.22
C ALA A 371 11.39 5.40 -31.19
N VAL A 372 11.77 5.39 -29.92
CA VAL A 372 10.91 4.96 -28.79
C VAL A 372 10.50 6.12 -27.89
N HIS A 373 11.34 7.15 -27.81
CA HIS A 373 11.06 8.39 -27.10
C HIS A 373 11.15 9.58 -28.04
N THR A 374 10.32 10.58 -27.76
CA THR A 374 10.28 11.85 -28.48
C THR A 374 10.93 12.93 -27.63
N TYR A 375 11.66 13.85 -28.26
CA TYR A 375 12.09 15.06 -27.56
C TYR A 375 10.86 15.89 -27.15
N SER A 376 10.52 15.88 -25.86
CA SER A 376 9.30 16.50 -25.35
C SER A 376 9.60 17.20 -24.05
N VAL A 377 9.56 18.53 -24.04
CA VAL A 377 9.69 19.32 -22.81
C VAL A 377 8.32 19.79 -22.37
N ALA A 378 7.87 19.35 -21.19
CA ALA A 378 6.50 19.57 -20.74
C ALA A 378 6.16 21.04 -20.50
N SER A 379 7.16 21.86 -20.17
CA SER A 379 7.03 23.29 -19.94
C SER A 379 6.77 24.07 -21.24
N PHE A 380 7.20 23.56 -22.40
CA PHE A 380 7.07 24.24 -23.69
C PHE A 380 5.66 24.12 -24.28
N ALA A 381 5.01 25.26 -24.51
CA ALA A 381 3.65 25.32 -25.06
C ALA A 381 3.55 24.74 -26.48
N GLU A 382 4.58 24.96 -27.28
CA GLU A 382 4.68 24.46 -28.66
C GLU A 382 4.68 22.94 -28.72
N HIS A 383 5.44 22.27 -27.85
CA HIS A 383 5.46 20.81 -27.75
C HIS A 383 4.08 20.25 -27.38
N ARG A 384 3.37 20.90 -26.45
CA ARG A 384 2.01 20.49 -26.06
C ARG A 384 1.01 20.69 -27.21
N ALA A 385 1.13 21.80 -27.95
CA ALA A 385 0.27 22.09 -29.10
C ALA A 385 0.50 21.08 -30.24
N ALA A 386 1.76 20.82 -30.60
CA ALA A 386 2.15 19.85 -31.61
C ALA A 386 1.64 18.44 -31.27
N LYS A 387 1.81 18.02 -30.01
CA LYS A 387 1.29 16.73 -29.52
C LYS A 387 -0.23 16.64 -29.66
N LYS A 388 -0.96 17.66 -29.17
CA LYS A 388 -2.43 17.70 -29.26
C LYS A 388 -2.95 17.70 -30.69
N GLN A 389 -2.24 18.37 -31.60
CA GLN A 389 -2.57 18.35 -33.02
C GLN A 389 -2.38 16.95 -33.61
N MET A 390 -1.33 16.23 -33.20
CA MET A 390 -1.04 14.88 -33.69
C MET A 390 -1.95 13.81 -33.16
N ASP A 391 -2.25 13.84 -31.87
CA ASP A 391 -3.19 12.89 -31.27
C ASP A 391 -4.60 12.97 -31.91
N ARG A 392 -4.93 14.08 -32.59
CA ARG A 392 -6.16 14.22 -33.39
C ARG A 392 -6.07 13.63 -34.80
N GLN A 393 -4.88 13.55 -35.39
CA GLN A 393 -4.68 13.04 -36.75
C GLN A 393 -4.36 11.54 -36.76
N ILE A 394 -3.53 11.09 -35.82
CA ILE A 394 -3.08 9.71 -35.69
C ILE A 394 -3.16 9.37 -34.21
N ALA A 395 -4.08 8.47 -33.84
CA ALA A 395 -4.12 7.93 -32.49
C ALA A 395 -2.81 7.17 -32.23
N ARG A 396 -2.11 7.52 -31.15
CA ARG A 396 -0.88 6.81 -30.75
C ARG A 396 -1.22 5.34 -30.49
N PRO A 397 -0.61 4.39 -31.22
CA PRO A 397 -0.90 2.97 -31.01
C PRO A 397 -0.60 2.56 -29.57
N ARG A 398 -1.39 1.64 -29.03
CA ARG A 398 -0.99 0.90 -27.84
C ARG A 398 0.25 0.07 -28.20
N HIS A 399 1.16 -0.10 -27.25
CA HIS A 399 2.39 -0.85 -27.50
C HIS A 399 2.67 -1.98 -26.50
N ALA A 400 2.16 -1.90 -25.27
CA ALA A 400 2.54 -2.87 -24.24
C ALA A 400 2.06 -4.29 -24.55
N GLY A 401 0.77 -4.46 -24.92
CA GLY A 401 0.23 -5.77 -25.28
C GLY A 401 0.81 -6.29 -26.60
N GLU A 402 1.02 -5.39 -27.55
CA GLU A 402 1.60 -5.65 -28.87
C GLU A 402 3.04 -6.16 -28.75
N SER A 403 3.85 -5.53 -27.89
CA SER A 403 5.20 -5.98 -27.54
C SER A 403 5.22 -7.41 -27.01
N ALA A 404 4.30 -7.75 -26.10
CA ALA A 404 4.22 -9.10 -25.53
C ALA A 404 3.91 -10.13 -26.62
N VAL A 405 2.96 -9.84 -27.51
CA VAL A 405 2.61 -10.75 -28.62
C VAL A 405 3.76 -10.86 -29.63
N ALA A 406 4.44 -9.75 -29.93
CA ALA A 406 5.55 -9.72 -30.88
C ALA A 406 6.72 -10.64 -30.48
N VAL A 407 7.06 -10.65 -29.18
CA VAL A 407 8.19 -11.42 -28.64
C VAL A 407 7.81 -12.82 -28.14
N ALA A 408 6.52 -13.17 -28.09
CA ALA A 408 6.02 -14.40 -27.44
C ALA A 408 6.74 -15.69 -27.88
N ARG A 409 7.01 -15.85 -29.18
CA ARG A 409 7.69 -17.04 -29.72
C ARG A 409 9.16 -17.10 -29.33
N VAL A 410 9.83 -15.95 -29.35
CA VAL A 410 11.22 -15.81 -28.92
C VAL A 410 11.34 -16.10 -27.42
N ALA A 411 10.41 -15.57 -26.60
CA ALA A 411 10.38 -15.83 -25.16
C ALA A 411 10.18 -17.31 -24.84
N ALA A 412 9.24 -17.98 -25.51
CA ALA A 412 9.01 -19.40 -25.30
C ALA A 412 10.26 -20.24 -25.63
N GLU A 413 11.01 -19.87 -26.68
CA GLU A 413 12.25 -20.54 -27.07
C GLU A 413 13.38 -20.30 -26.06
N LEU A 414 13.69 -19.03 -25.77
CA LEU A 414 14.85 -18.65 -24.96
C LEU A 414 14.69 -19.03 -23.49
N LEU A 415 13.45 -19.04 -22.99
CA LEU A 415 13.18 -19.32 -21.58
C LEU A 415 12.93 -20.81 -21.32
N GLY A 416 12.40 -21.56 -22.29
CA GLY A 416 12.17 -23.01 -22.17
C GLY A 416 11.27 -23.47 -21.00
N ASN A 417 10.74 -22.54 -20.21
CA ASN A 417 9.93 -22.75 -19.03
C ASN A 417 8.63 -21.96 -19.17
N ARG A 418 7.48 -22.65 -19.06
CA ARG A 418 6.16 -22.06 -19.30
C ARG A 418 5.83 -20.96 -18.29
N ALA A 419 6.05 -21.20 -16.99
CA ALA A 419 5.74 -20.22 -15.94
C ALA A 419 6.57 -18.94 -16.11
N LEU A 420 7.87 -19.11 -16.37
CA LEU A 420 8.79 -17.99 -16.62
C LEU A 420 8.44 -17.23 -17.90
N THR A 421 8.02 -17.94 -18.95
CA THR A 421 7.57 -17.33 -20.20
C THR A 421 6.32 -16.47 -19.96
N LEU A 422 5.29 -17.01 -19.30
CA LEU A 422 4.07 -16.26 -19.00
C LEU A 422 4.37 -15.04 -18.12
N ALA A 423 5.18 -15.22 -17.07
CA ALA A 423 5.62 -14.13 -16.19
C ALA A 423 6.37 -13.01 -16.95
N THR A 424 7.22 -13.38 -17.92
CA THR A 424 7.95 -12.42 -18.78
C THR A 424 7.00 -11.67 -19.70
N LEU A 425 6.10 -12.38 -20.38
CA LEU A 425 5.17 -11.78 -21.34
C LEU A 425 4.15 -10.87 -20.66
N ILE A 426 3.66 -11.23 -19.48
CA ILE A 426 2.74 -10.38 -18.73
C ILE A 426 3.46 -9.16 -18.13
N ALA A 427 4.72 -9.29 -17.71
CA ALA A 427 5.55 -8.15 -17.31
C ALA A 427 5.71 -7.15 -18.44
N ILE A 428 5.95 -7.62 -19.66
CA ILE A 428 5.96 -6.79 -20.87
C ILE A 428 4.58 -6.17 -21.11
N ALA A 429 3.50 -6.94 -21.09
CA ALA A 429 2.16 -6.41 -21.37
C ALA A 429 1.69 -5.35 -20.35
N ARG A 430 2.16 -5.44 -19.10
CA ARG A 430 1.70 -4.60 -17.98
C ARG A 430 2.72 -3.56 -17.51
N HIS A 431 3.77 -3.29 -18.27
CA HIS A 431 4.83 -2.36 -17.84
C HIS A 431 4.33 -0.92 -17.62
N HIS A 432 3.29 -0.48 -18.34
CA HIS A 432 2.64 0.82 -18.12
C HIS A 432 1.37 0.76 -17.27
N SER A 433 0.55 -0.29 -17.44
CA SER A 433 -0.71 -0.45 -16.71
C SER A 433 -0.85 -1.87 -16.17
N PRO A 434 -1.18 -2.05 -14.88
CA PRO A 434 -1.43 -3.36 -14.31
C PRO A 434 -2.68 -4.05 -14.89
N SER A 435 -3.54 -3.30 -15.60
CA SER A 435 -4.80 -3.81 -16.16
C SER A 435 -4.76 -4.17 -17.64
N THR A 436 -3.60 -4.09 -18.32
CA THR A 436 -3.51 -4.48 -19.73
C THR A 436 -3.90 -5.95 -19.89
N ALA A 437 -4.98 -6.19 -20.63
CA ALA A 437 -5.56 -7.51 -20.88
C ALA A 437 -5.84 -7.75 -22.38
N GLU A 438 -5.57 -6.78 -23.25
CA GLU A 438 -5.83 -6.86 -24.69
C GLU A 438 -4.69 -6.23 -25.47
N PHE A 439 -4.57 -6.61 -26.73
CA PHE A 439 -3.70 -5.98 -27.72
C PHE A 439 -4.48 -5.67 -29.00
N THR A 440 -4.05 -4.63 -29.69
CA THR A 440 -4.65 -4.17 -30.95
C THR A 440 -3.89 -4.72 -32.15
N PRO A 441 -4.47 -4.67 -33.37
CA PRO A 441 -3.73 -4.99 -34.58
C PRO A 441 -2.45 -4.15 -34.68
N PHE A 442 -1.37 -4.77 -35.13
CA PHE A 442 -0.08 -4.10 -35.27
C PHE A 442 0.67 -4.60 -36.52
N ASP A 443 1.43 -3.69 -37.13
CA ASP A 443 2.41 -3.94 -38.19
C ASP A 443 3.74 -3.26 -37.83
N LEU A 444 4.71 -4.04 -37.37
CA LEU A 444 6.04 -3.58 -36.98
C LEU A 444 6.89 -3.28 -38.21
N HIS A 445 7.75 -2.28 -38.11
CA HIS A 445 8.68 -1.94 -39.18
C HIS A 445 9.65 -3.10 -39.45
N PRO A 446 10.03 -3.42 -40.71
CA PRO A 446 10.93 -4.56 -41.00
C PRO A 446 12.30 -4.47 -40.32
N GLN A 447 12.81 -3.24 -40.08
CA GLN A 447 14.05 -3.02 -39.33
C GLN A 447 13.98 -3.48 -37.87
N THR A 448 12.78 -3.76 -37.35
CA THR A 448 12.57 -4.31 -36.00
C THR A 448 13.42 -5.56 -35.77
N VAL A 449 13.54 -6.45 -36.76
CA VAL A 449 14.33 -7.69 -36.62
C VAL A 449 15.81 -7.38 -36.41
N GLU A 450 16.35 -6.43 -37.16
CA GLU A 450 17.76 -6.04 -37.10
C GLU A 450 18.09 -5.39 -35.75
N VAL A 451 17.31 -4.37 -35.36
CA VAL A 451 17.54 -3.67 -34.08
C VAL A 451 17.28 -4.57 -32.87
N PHE A 452 16.31 -5.49 -32.96
CA PHE A 452 16.05 -6.46 -31.90
C PHE A 452 17.20 -7.46 -31.76
N ASN A 453 17.75 -7.97 -32.86
CA ASN A 453 18.89 -8.87 -32.81
C ASN A 453 20.15 -8.16 -32.28
N ALA A 454 20.34 -6.87 -32.58
CA ALA A 454 21.43 -6.07 -32.01
C ALA A 454 21.32 -5.97 -30.48
N VAL A 455 20.14 -5.69 -29.94
CA VAL A 455 19.95 -5.61 -28.48
C VAL A 455 20.03 -6.99 -27.80
N LEU A 456 19.61 -8.08 -28.45
CA LEU A 456 19.81 -9.43 -27.93
C LEU A 456 21.31 -9.77 -27.84
N ALA A 457 22.08 -9.41 -28.88
CA ALA A 457 23.53 -9.59 -28.88
C ALA A 457 24.19 -8.78 -27.75
N TYR A 458 23.79 -7.52 -27.56
CA TYR A 458 24.26 -6.69 -26.43
C TYR A 458 23.90 -7.30 -25.07
N ALA A 459 22.71 -7.90 -24.95
CA ALA A 459 22.27 -8.57 -23.74
C ALA A 459 22.98 -9.92 -23.48
N GLU A 460 23.85 -10.36 -24.39
CA GLU A 460 24.50 -11.67 -24.39
C GLU A 460 23.48 -12.83 -24.44
N LEU A 461 22.36 -12.61 -25.14
CA LEU A 461 21.33 -13.61 -25.37
C LEU A 461 21.54 -14.27 -26.75
N PRO A 462 21.27 -15.59 -26.88
CA PRO A 462 21.46 -16.27 -28.14
C PRO A 462 20.44 -15.79 -29.17
N THR A 463 20.86 -15.78 -30.44
CA THR A 463 19.96 -15.46 -31.57
C THR A 463 18.85 -16.51 -31.66
N PRO A 464 17.56 -16.12 -31.57
CA PRO A 464 16.47 -17.08 -31.61
C PRO A 464 16.28 -17.65 -33.01
N ALA A 465 15.93 -18.94 -33.08
CA ALA A 465 15.52 -19.62 -34.30
C ALA A 465 14.09 -19.23 -34.71
N ASN A 466 13.21 -18.97 -33.74
CA ASN A 466 11.87 -18.46 -34.00
C ASN A 466 11.90 -16.96 -34.33
N PRO A 467 11.20 -16.53 -35.40
CA PRO A 467 11.11 -15.12 -35.72
C PRO A 467 10.18 -14.38 -34.77
N LEU A 468 10.39 -13.06 -34.64
CA LEU A 468 9.40 -12.14 -34.09
C LEU A 468 8.09 -12.22 -34.88
N THR A 469 6.97 -12.05 -34.18
CA THR A 469 5.70 -11.78 -34.85
C THR A 469 5.68 -10.30 -35.25
N LEU A 470 5.91 -10.03 -36.54
CA LEU A 470 5.97 -8.65 -37.06
C LEU A 470 4.58 -8.06 -37.34
N GLN A 471 3.58 -8.89 -37.60
CA GLN A 471 2.24 -8.43 -37.98
C GLN A 471 1.15 -9.26 -37.32
N ASN A 472 0.11 -8.58 -36.84
CA ASN A 472 -1.16 -9.17 -36.43
C ASN A 472 -2.32 -8.26 -36.86
N SER A 473 -3.26 -8.77 -37.66
CA SER A 473 -4.36 -7.99 -38.23
C SER A 473 -5.65 -8.00 -37.41
N LYS A 474 -5.76 -8.85 -36.39
CA LYS A 474 -7.02 -9.07 -35.65
C LYS A 474 -7.04 -8.38 -34.29
N GLY A 475 -5.87 -8.22 -33.65
CA GLY A 475 -5.83 -7.94 -32.22
C GLY A 475 -6.43 -9.11 -31.43
N GLY A 476 -6.64 -8.91 -30.15
CA GLY A 476 -7.31 -9.87 -29.32
C GLY A 476 -6.99 -9.72 -27.85
N ALA A 477 -7.52 -10.64 -27.08
CA ALA A 477 -7.33 -10.64 -25.65
C ALA A 477 -6.12 -11.51 -25.23
N LEU A 478 -5.50 -11.11 -24.13
CA LEU A 478 -4.24 -11.63 -23.61
C LEU A 478 -4.47 -12.68 -22.53
N GLU A 479 -5.68 -13.24 -22.36
CA GLU A 479 -5.99 -14.19 -21.28
C GLU A 479 -5.05 -15.39 -21.25
N ARG A 480 -4.59 -15.81 -22.43
CA ARG A 480 -3.63 -16.91 -22.59
C ARG A 480 -2.22 -16.59 -22.10
N LEU A 481 -1.91 -15.31 -21.92
CA LEU A 481 -0.64 -14.80 -21.39
C LEU A 481 -0.75 -14.34 -19.93
N LEU A 482 -1.96 -14.30 -19.36
CA LEU A 482 -2.16 -13.91 -17.96
C LEU A 482 -1.59 -14.99 -17.04
N ILE A 483 -0.80 -14.56 -16.06
CA ILE A 483 -0.46 -15.39 -14.91
C ILE A 483 -1.73 -15.69 -14.11
N GLN A 484 -1.79 -16.86 -13.49
CA GLN A 484 -2.83 -17.18 -12.53
C GLN A 484 -2.38 -16.64 -11.16
N PRO A 485 -3.08 -15.69 -10.52
CA PRO A 485 -2.67 -15.14 -9.23
C PRO A 485 -2.55 -16.19 -8.11
N ASP A 486 -3.32 -17.27 -8.21
CA ASP A 486 -3.31 -18.39 -7.27
C ASP A 486 -2.07 -19.29 -7.44
N ASP A 487 -1.31 -19.12 -8.53
CA ASP A 487 0.01 -19.73 -8.72
C ASP A 487 1.09 -18.77 -8.21
N PHE A 488 1.51 -19.00 -6.96
CA PHE A 488 2.50 -18.17 -6.28
C PHE A 488 3.84 -18.12 -7.02
N GLU A 489 4.25 -19.19 -7.69
CA GLU A 489 5.53 -19.23 -8.43
C GLU A 489 5.46 -18.28 -9.64
N GLN A 490 4.38 -18.35 -10.42
CA GLN A 490 4.16 -17.43 -11.55
C GLN A 490 4.08 -15.98 -11.07
N LEU A 491 3.38 -15.73 -9.98
CA LEU A 491 3.25 -14.40 -9.38
C LEU A 491 4.61 -13.86 -8.92
N LEU A 492 5.40 -14.68 -8.22
CA LEU A 492 6.73 -14.30 -7.74
C LEU A 492 7.65 -13.92 -8.90
N LEU A 493 7.72 -14.76 -9.94
CA LEU A 493 8.53 -14.51 -11.13
C LEU A 493 8.10 -13.20 -11.82
N TYR A 494 6.79 -13.00 -12.01
CA TYR A 494 6.26 -11.77 -12.58
C TYR A 494 6.66 -10.54 -11.78
N LEU A 495 6.51 -10.57 -10.45
CA LEU A 495 6.83 -9.45 -9.57
C LEU A 495 8.31 -9.05 -9.65
N TYR A 496 9.22 -10.01 -9.71
CA TYR A 496 10.64 -9.72 -9.92
C TYR A 496 10.92 -9.08 -11.27
N ILE A 497 10.39 -9.68 -12.36
CA ILE A 497 10.64 -9.21 -13.72
C ILE A 497 10.06 -7.81 -13.94
N VAL A 498 8.77 -7.60 -13.61
CA VAL A 498 8.10 -6.31 -13.84
C VAL A 498 8.67 -5.19 -12.99
N ARG A 499 9.11 -5.49 -11.75
CA ARG A 499 9.74 -4.50 -10.88
C ARG A 499 11.04 -4.00 -11.47
N ILE A 500 11.93 -4.91 -11.86
CA ILE A 500 13.23 -4.54 -12.43
C ILE A 500 13.05 -3.85 -13.77
N LEU A 501 12.16 -4.36 -14.63
CA LEU A 501 11.82 -3.72 -15.90
C LEU A 501 11.41 -2.25 -15.71
N ARG A 502 10.45 -1.97 -14.81
CA ARG A 502 9.95 -0.61 -14.58
C ARG A 502 10.97 0.31 -13.91
N LEU A 503 11.80 -0.23 -13.02
CA LEU A 503 12.88 0.55 -12.40
C LEU A 503 13.95 0.92 -13.44
N CYS A 504 14.37 -0.02 -14.28
CA CYS A 504 15.33 0.26 -15.35
C CYS A 504 14.77 1.27 -16.36
N ASP A 505 13.49 1.17 -16.73
CA ASP A 505 12.84 2.09 -17.67
C ASP A 505 12.86 3.53 -17.11
N GLY A 506 12.42 3.71 -15.86
CA GLY A 506 12.48 5.02 -15.18
C GLY A 506 13.90 5.57 -15.04
N LEU A 507 14.83 4.75 -14.55
CA LEU A 507 16.23 5.16 -14.35
C LEU A 507 16.95 5.47 -15.68
N SER A 508 16.55 4.83 -16.79
CA SER A 508 17.13 5.10 -18.11
C SER A 508 16.91 6.54 -18.56
N GLN A 509 15.81 7.16 -18.12
CA GLN A 509 15.50 8.56 -18.42
C GLN A 509 16.17 9.52 -17.43
N GLU A 510 16.36 9.10 -16.17
CA GLU A 510 16.96 9.94 -15.12
C GLU A 510 18.48 10.04 -15.20
N ARG A 511 19.16 8.97 -15.65
CA ARG A 511 20.64 8.85 -15.61
C ARG A 511 21.33 9.20 -16.93
N LYS A 512 20.63 9.84 -17.85
CA LYS A 512 21.20 10.26 -19.13
C LYS A 512 21.99 11.56 -19.05
#